data_AF-A0A1G0ZEH8-F1
#
_entry.id   AF-A0A1G0ZEH8-F1
#
_cell.length_a   1.000
_cell.length_b   1.000
_cell.length_c   1.000
_cell.angle_alpha   90.00
_cell.angle_beta   90.00
_cell.angle_gamma   90.00
#
_symmetry.space_group_name_H-M   'P 1'
#
loop_
_entity.id
_entity.type
_entity.pdbx_description
1 polymer ?
#
loop_
_entity_poly.entity_id
_entity_poly.type
_entity_poly.pdbx_seq_one_letter_code
_entity_poly.pdbx_strand_id
1 'polypeptide(L)'
;MSIENAQKFYAAVKAKPELYSEMKELATSDPSKVKYILDKAAGMGYEFSEKDYFSFLESCPDLELDESMLEGVVGGKNITGTYGNDSLNGSAGDDNIDGLAGNDTINGGDGLDYISGGYGNDTIDGGTGNDTINGGDGDDSLIGGAGDDTIDGWEGNDTISGGAGDDNIDGGAGDDSISGGDGNDTIDGGKEYGENSIDGGAGDDSISGGVGNDSLLGGDGNDKIAGGFGNDTIDGGAGDDTIDGGSSNDTIYGGDGNDKISGGIANDKVSGGEGNDTFAFSAGDGNDTITDFNNSQDKIEISGVTAENVSISHQDGNTIINLGGYNGSITISDQQLSKEDLDKVITYK
;
A
#
# COMPACT_ATOMS: atom_id res chain seq x y z
N MET A 1 -30.01 18.54 10.57
CA MET A 1 -31.11 19.34 11.14
C MET A 1 -30.63 20.30 12.20
N SER A 2 -31.38 21.39 12.43
CA SER A 2 -31.41 22.03 13.74
C SER A 2 -32.23 21.18 14.73
N ILE A 3 -31.78 21.09 15.98
CA ILE A 3 -32.45 20.41 17.11
C ILE A 3 -33.97 20.70 17.16
N GLU A 4 -34.38 21.87 16.68
CA GLU A 4 -35.76 22.33 16.63
C GLU A 4 -36.70 21.45 15.80
N ASN A 5 -36.25 20.92 14.65
CA ASN A 5 -37.10 20.09 13.80
C ASN A 5 -37.25 18.65 14.36
N ALA A 6 -36.18 18.08 14.94
CA ALA A 6 -36.24 16.84 15.70
C ALA A 6 -37.26 16.89 16.84
N GLN A 7 -37.21 17.96 17.64
CA GLN A 7 -38.12 18.15 18.77
C GLN A 7 -39.58 18.30 18.32
N LYS A 8 -39.83 18.97 17.18
CA LYS A 8 -41.18 19.10 16.60
C LYS A 8 -41.72 17.76 16.10
N PHE A 9 -40.88 16.92 15.49
CA PHE A 9 -41.27 15.58 15.08
C PHE A 9 -41.58 14.70 16.28
N TYR A 10 -40.72 14.71 17.31
CA TYR A 10 -40.95 14.00 18.58
C TYR A 10 -42.27 14.37 19.24
N ALA A 11 -42.53 15.67 19.38
CA ALA A 11 -43.78 16.15 19.96
C ALA A 11 -45.02 15.69 19.16
N ALA A 12 -44.92 15.66 17.82
CA ALA A 12 -46.00 15.22 16.95
C ALA A 12 -46.25 13.70 17.02
N VAL A 13 -45.20 12.89 17.10
CA VAL A 13 -45.29 11.43 17.24
C VAL A 13 -45.81 11.06 18.64
N LYS A 14 -45.27 11.65 19.70
CA LYS A 14 -45.69 11.40 21.10
C LYS A 14 -47.16 11.77 21.35
N ALA A 15 -47.69 12.74 20.61
CA ALA A 15 -49.11 13.09 20.65
C ALA A 15 -50.04 12.01 20.05
N LYS A 16 -49.50 10.98 19.39
CA LYS A 16 -50.22 9.87 18.76
C LYS A 16 -49.76 8.53 19.36
N PRO A 17 -50.48 7.97 20.36
CA PRO A 17 -50.02 6.80 21.12
C PRO A 17 -49.69 5.56 20.29
N GLU A 18 -50.47 5.28 19.25
CA GLU A 18 -50.26 4.13 18.35
C GLU A 18 -49.00 4.29 17.49
N LEU A 19 -48.83 5.48 16.90
CA LEU A 19 -47.65 5.81 16.10
C LEU A 19 -46.38 5.86 16.97
N TYR A 20 -46.49 6.39 18.18
CA TYR A 20 -45.40 6.41 19.15
C TYR A 20 -44.96 5.00 19.54
N SER A 21 -45.90 4.08 19.75
CA SER A 21 -45.59 2.68 20.09
C SER A 21 -44.94 1.96 18.90
N GLU A 22 -45.47 2.13 17.69
CA GLU A 22 -44.91 1.58 16.45
C GLU A 22 -43.48 2.08 16.21
N MET A 23 -43.26 3.39 16.32
CA MET A 23 -41.93 3.99 16.11
C MET A 23 -40.94 3.64 17.20
N LYS A 24 -41.39 3.49 18.46
CA LYS A 24 -40.53 3.04 19.58
C LYS A 24 -40.09 1.59 19.39
N GLU A 25 -40.99 0.71 18.94
CA GLU A 25 -40.66 -0.68 18.62
C GLU A 25 -39.72 -0.80 17.41
N LEU A 26 -39.92 0.04 16.38
CA LEU A 26 -39.03 0.10 15.23
C LEU A 26 -37.63 0.61 15.59
N ALA A 27 -37.56 1.70 16.38
CA ALA A 27 -36.29 2.28 16.81
C ALA A 27 -35.45 1.33 17.66
N THR A 28 -36.08 0.42 18.40
CA THR A 28 -35.43 -0.52 19.34
C THR A 28 -35.09 -1.87 18.74
N SER A 29 -35.47 -2.17 17.49
CA SER A 29 -35.41 -3.55 16.98
C SER A 29 -34.46 -3.80 15.81
N ASP A 30 -34.04 -2.79 15.03
CA ASP A 30 -33.19 -2.99 13.83
C ASP A 30 -32.71 -1.67 13.18
N PRO A 31 -31.39 -1.39 13.09
CA PRO A 31 -30.83 -0.24 12.36
C PRO A 31 -31.22 -0.21 10.86
N SER A 32 -31.45 -1.37 10.24
CA SER A 32 -31.87 -1.48 8.83
C SER A 32 -33.25 -0.85 8.55
N LYS A 33 -34.02 -0.53 9.60
CA LYS A 33 -35.36 0.06 9.52
C LYS A 33 -35.36 1.59 9.68
N VAL A 34 -34.20 2.23 9.83
CA VAL A 34 -34.06 3.71 9.85
C VAL A 34 -34.72 4.34 8.62
N LYS A 35 -34.51 3.77 7.44
CA LYS A 35 -35.15 4.22 6.19
C LYS A 35 -36.68 4.24 6.24
N TYR A 36 -37.30 3.24 6.89
CA TYR A 36 -38.75 3.18 7.05
C TYR A 36 -39.28 4.32 7.93
N ILE A 37 -38.54 4.66 8.97
CA ILE A 37 -38.87 5.78 9.87
C ILE A 37 -38.73 7.12 9.12
N LEU A 38 -37.66 7.28 8.35
CA LEU A 38 -37.44 8.47 7.51
C LEU A 38 -38.56 8.64 6.47
N ASP A 39 -38.97 7.56 5.80
CA ASP A 39 -40.07 7.59 4.83
C ASP A 39 -41.42 7.96 5.47
N LYS A 40 -41.71 7.45 6.68
CA LYS A 40 -42.90 7.84 7.44
C LYS A 40 -42.85 9.31 7.89
N ALA A 41 -41.70 9.80 8.32
CA ALA A 41 -41.50 11.20 8.68
C ALA A 41 -41.72 12.12 7.46
N ALA A 42 -41.12 11.77 6.31
CA ALA A 42 -41.34 12.46 5.04
C ALA A 42 -42.82 12.53 4.67
N GLY A 43 -43.57 11.43 4.83
CA GLY A 43 -45.03 11.39 4.64
C GLY A 43 -45.82 12.30 5.58
N MET A 44 -45.23 12.74 6.69
CA MET A 44 -45.80 13.69 7.65
C MET A 44 -45.37 15.15 7.42
N GLY A 45 -44.59 15.44 6.35
CA GLY A 45 -44.14 16.79 5.98
C GLY A 45 -42.85 17.23 6.68
N TYR A 46 -42.05 16.27 7.12
CA TYR A 46 -40.82 16.43 7.89
C TYR A 46 -39.63 15.98 7.03
N GLU A 47 -38.61 16.82 6.85
CA GLU A 47 -37.37 16.47 6.12
C GLU A 47 -36.23 16.14 7.08
N PHE A 48 -35.74 14.90 7.04
CA PHE A 48 -34.77 14.33 7.97
C PHE A 48 -33.77 13.46 7.20
N SER A 49 -32.48 13.58 7.50
CA SER A 49 -31.46 12.62 7.11
C SER A 49 -31.32 11.48 8.13
N GLU A 50 -30.48 10.50 7.83
CA GLU A 50 -30.13 9.44 8.77
C GLU A 50 -29.48 10.01 10.05
N LYS A 51 -28.46 10.87 9.90
CA LYS A 51 -27.85 11.66 10.99
C LYS A 51 -28.86 12.38 11.89
N ASP A 52 -29.95 12.85 11.29
CA ASP A 52 -31.03 13.60 11.93
C ASP A 52 -32.00 12.73 12.74
N TYR A 53 -32.16 11.46 12.36
CA TYR A 53 -32.95 10.47 13.09
C TYR A 53 -32.28 10.07 14.41
N PHE A 54 -30.97 9.92 14.43
CA PHE A 54 -30.27 9.50 15.64
C PHE A 54 -30.04 10.65 16.63
N SER A 55 -29.79 11.90 16.18
CA SER A 55 -29.89 13.08 17.07
C SER A 55 -31.28 13.25 17.68
N PHE A 56 -32.33 12.73 17.02
CA PHE A 56 -33.67 12.64 17.59
C PHE A 56 -33.76 11.59 18.70
N LEU A 57 -33.18 10.39 18.52
CA LEU A 57 -33.15 9.33 19.52
C LEU A 57 -32.46 9.81 20.81
N GLU A 58 -31.34 10.52 20.71
CA GLU A 58 -30.62 11.15 21.84
C GLU A 58 -31.47 12.19 22.60
N SER A 59 -32.38 12.87 21.90
CA SER A 59 -33.26 13.89 22.50
C SER A 59 -34.51 13.31 23.19
N CYS A 60 -34.69 11.98 23.17
CA CYS A 60 -35.84 11.28 23.73
C CYS A 60 -35.56 10.72 25.15
N PRO A 61 -35.88 11.45 26.24
CA PRO A 61 -35.53 11.04 27.61
C PRO A 61 -36.27 9.80 28.13
N ASP A 62 -37.29 9.31 27.40
CA ASP A 62 -38.13 8.16 27.78
C ASP A 62 -37.78 6.88 26.97
N LEU A 63 -36.71 6.95 26.16
CA LEU A 63 -36.18 5.83 25.38
C LEU A 63 -34.92 5.33 26.11
N GLU A 64 -34.92 4.06 26.55
CA GLU A 64 -33.69 3.40 26.97
C GLU A 64 -32.89 3.16 25.69
N LEU A 65 -31.92 4.04 25.44
CA LEU A 65 -30.95 3.87 24.36
C LEU A 65 -30.02 2.74 24.76
N ASP A 66 -30.01 1.67 23.98
CA ASP A 66 -28.90 0.73 23.98
C ASP A 66 -27.80 1.26 23.07
N GLU A 67 -26.54 0.97 23.38
CA GLU A 67 -25.38 1.41 22.61
C GLU A 67 -25.46 0.88 21.16
N SER A 68 -26.03 -0.32 20.99
CA SER A 68 -26.35 -0.93 19.69
C SER A 68 -27.42 -0.19 18.87
N MET A 69 -28.21 0.70 19.50
CA MET A 69 -29.24 1.51 18.83
C MET A 69 -28.70 2.85 18.30
N LEU A 70 -27.44 3.15 18.61
CA LEU A 70 -26.66 4.26 18.06
C LEU A 70 -25.63 3.78 17.03
N GLU A 71 -25.47 2.46 16.86
CA GLU A 71 -24.70 1.87 15.75
C GLU A 71 -25.31 2.31 14.41
N GLY A 72 -24.51 3.01 13.62
CA GLY A 72 -24.92 3.74 12.41
C GLY A 72 -24.99 5.27 12.56
N VAL A 73 -24.90 5.82 13.78
CA VAL A 73 -24.59 7.25 14.10
C VAL A 73 -23.55 7.36 15.22
N VAL A 74 -22.66 6.38 15.35
CA VAL A 74 -21.54 6.51 16.29
C VAL A 74 -20.65 7.62 15.75
N GLY A 75 -20.76 8.83 16.31
CA GLY A 75 -19.71 9.81 16.12
C GLY A 75 -18.46 9.18 16.68
N GLY A 76 -17.38 9.22 15.90
CA GLY A 76 -16.05 8.81 16.31
C GLY A 76 -15.77 9.03 17.78
N LYS A 77 -15.30 7.98 18.45
CA LYS A 77 -14.69 8.10 19.77
C LYS A 77 -13.39 8.86 19.63
N ASN A 78 -13.09 9.63 20.68
CA ASN A 78 -11.73 10.09 20.91
C ASN A 78 -11.21 9.27 22.09
N ILE A 79 -10.29 8.37 21.80
CA ILE A 79 -9.71 7.45 22.78
C ILE A 79 -8.26 7.85 22.99
N THR A 80 -7.87 8.02 24.24
CA THR A 80 -6.48 8.26 24.61
C THR A 80 -6.11 7.26 25.69
N GLY A 81 -5.04 6.52 25.44
CA GLY A 81 -4.42 5.61 26.38
C GLY A 81 -3.74 6.32 27.53
N THR A 82 -2.85 5.60 28.17
CA THR A 82 -2.00 6.00 29.29
C THR A 82 -0.54 5.89 28.86
N TYR A 83 0.39 6.01 29.80
CA TYR A 83 1.83 5.81 29.49
C TYR A 83 2.30 4.38 29.77
N GLY A 84 1.40 3.42 29.78
CA GLY A 84 1.74 2.01 29.85
C GLY A 84 0.76 1.21 29.02
N ASN A 85 1.03 -0.08 28.87
CA ASN A 85 0.32 -0.95 27.93
C ASN A 85 -1.20 -0.93 28.11
N ASP A 86 -1.89 -0.46 27.07
CA ASP A 86 -3.32 -0.31 27.01
C ASP A 86 -3.95 -1.26 25.97
N SER A 87 -5.26 -1.48 26.12
CA SER A 87 -6.08 -2.14 25.12
C SER A 87 -7.20 -1.19 24.74
N LEU A 88 -7.09 -0.64 23.53
CA LEU A 88 -7.95 0.41 23.01
C LEU A 88 -8.80 -0.17 21.88
N ASN A 89 -10.11 0.07 21.93
CA ASN A 89 -11.04 -0.42 20.91
C ASN A 89 -11.94 0.74 20.48
N GLY A 90 -11.88 1.06 19.20
CA GLY A 90 -12.78 1.98 18.53
C GLY A 90 -14.18 1.40 18.41
N SER A 91 -14.86 1.73 17.34
CA SER A 91 -16.28 1.53 17.13
C SER A 91 -16.55 1.27 15.65
N ALA A 92 -17.77 1.56 15.20
CA ALA A 92 -18.16 1.41 13.81
C ALA A 92 -18.22 2.76 13.06
N GLY A 93 -17.54 3.79 13.57
CA GLY A 93 -17.47 5.07 12.89
C GLY A 93 -16.21 5.84 13.28
N ASP A 94 -15.80 6.75 12.39
CA ASP A 94 -14.52 7.46 12.33
C ASP A 94 -13.86 7.85 13.67
N ASP A 95 -13.11 6.94 14.28
CA ASP A 95 -12.49 7.07 15.58
C ASP A 95 -11.14 7.84 15.51
N ASN A 96 -10.75 8.45 16.63
CA ASN A 96 -9.44 9.04 16.82
C ASN A 96 -8.81 8.42 18.07
N ILE A 97 -7.78 7.60 17.88
CA ILE A 97 -7.20 6.74 18.92
C ILE A 97 -5.71 7.08 19.07
N ASP A 98 -5.28 7.37 20.30
CA ASP A 98 -3.89 7.70 20.65
C ASP A 98 -3.43 6.80 21.80
N GLY A 99 -2.50 5.88 21.54
CA GLY A 99 -1.92 4.94 22.52
C GLY A 99 -1.02 5.63 23.54
N LEU A 100 -0.31 6.68 23.11
CA LEU A 100 0.72 7.42 23.82
C LEU A 100 2.01 6.64 24.05
N ALA A 101 2.14 5.89 25.14
CA ALA A 101 3.38 5.16 25.41
C ALA A 101 3.06 3.85 26.11
N GLY A 102 3.86 2.83 25.87
CA GLY A 102 3.55 1.47 26.28
C GLY A 102 3.58 0.57 25.06
N ASN A 103 3.34 -0.71 25.29
CA ASN A 103 3.10 -1.63 24.18
C ASN A 103 1.60 -1.86 24.13
N ASP A 104 0.93 -1.12 23.27
CA ASP A 104 -0.52 -1.01 23.19
C ASP A 104 -1.09 -2.00 22.18
N THR A 105 -2.34 -2.37 22.41
CA THR A 105 -3.13 -3.14 21.44
C THR A 105 -4.33 -2.31 21.05
N ILE A 106 -4.38 -1.88 19.80
CA ILE A 106 -5.36 -0.95 19.27
C ILE A 106 -6.15 -1.62 18.14
N ASN A 107 -7.47 -1.53 18.20
CA ASN A 107 -8.37 -1.91 17.12
C ASN A 107 -9.25 -0.71 16.77
N GLY A 108 -9.21 -0.26 15.51
CA GLY A 108 -10.02 0.85 14.98
C GLY A 108 -11.49 0.44 14.87
N GLY A 109 -11.76 -0.59 14.08
CA GLY A 109 -13.08 -1.17 13.94
C GLY A 109 -13.61 -0.97 12.52
N ASP A 110 -14.79 -0.36 12.38
CA ASP A 110 -15.26 0.10 11.07
C ASP A 110 -15.20 1.63 11.05
N GLY A 111 -14.93 2.26 9.91
CA GLY A 111 -14.98 3.71 9.79
C GLY A 111 -13.76 4.27 9.07
N LEU A 112 -13.59 5.59 9.12
CA LEU A 112 -12.33 6.24 8.74
C LEU A 112 -11.58 6.59 10.02
N ASP A 113 -10.73 5.70 10.48
CA ASP A 113 -10.08 5.83 11.77
C ASP A 113 -8.72 6.54 11.66
N TYR A 114 -8.40 7.33 12.67
CA TYR A 114 -7.10 7.95 12.86
C TYR A 114 -6.45 7.34 14.09
N ILE A 115 -5.40 6.55 13.88
CA ILE A 115 -4.78 5.75 14.94
C ILE A 115 -3.30 6.10 15.06
N SER A 116 -2.84 6.34 16.30
CA SER A 116 -1.43 6.50 16.64
C SER A 116 -1.08 5.56 17.80
N GLY A 117 -0.06 4.72 17.62
CA GLY A 117 0.50 3.86 18.67
C GLY A 117 1.30 4.68 19.69
N GLY A 118 2.31 5.40 19.20
CA GLY A 118 3.10 6.33 20.00
C GLY A 118 4.47 5.76 20.34
N TYR A 119 4.81 5.60 21.62
CA TYR A 119 6.10 5.03 22.02
C TYR A 119 5.94 3.61 22.54
N GLY A 120 6.74 2.69 22.02
CA GLY A 120 6.77 1.29 22.42
C GLY A 120 6.34 0.40 21.26
N ASN A 121 6.33 -0.91 21.50
CA ASN A 121 6.02 -1.86 20.43
C ASN A 121 4.52 -2.14 20.43
N ASP A 122 3.82 -1.52 19.51
CA ASP A 122 2.37 -1.49 19.43
C ASP A 122 1.84 -2.56 18.45
N THR A 123 0.59 -2.94 18.65
CA THR A 123 -0.15 -3.81 17.73
C THR A 123 -1.43 -3.10 17.34
N ILE A 124 -1.54 -2.73 16.07
CA ILE A 124 -2.61 -1.89 15.54
C ILE A 124 -3.32 -2.61 14.39
N ASP A 125 -4.64 -2.64 14.45
CA ASP A 125 -5.54 -3.17 13.42
C ASP A 125 -6.57 -2.07 13.10
N GLY A 126 -6.50 -1.47 11.91
CA GLY A 126 -7.42 -0.43 11.43
C GLY A 126 -8.84 -0.96 11.31
N GLY A 127 -8.97 -2.06 10.55
CA GLY A 127 -10.21 -2.83 10.45
C GLY A 127 -10.86 -2.63 9.09
N THR A 128 -11.98 -1.92 9.02
CA THR A 128 -12.65 -1.64 7.74
C THR A 128 -12.86 -0.15 7.52
N GLY A 129 -12.77 0.25 6.25
CA GLY A 129 -12.75 1.63 5.82
C GLY A 129 -11.32 2.10 5.56
N ASN A 130 -11.17 3.37 5.17
CA ASN A 130 -9.90 3.93 4.75
C ASN A 130 -9.24 4.62 5.96
N ASP A 131 -8.37 3.89 6.63
CA ASP A 131 -7.79 4.28 7.90
C ASP A 131 -6.46 5.02 7.72
N THR A 132 -6.09 5.80 8.73
CA THR A 132 -4.76 6.41 8.85
C THR A 132 -4.09 5.88 10.10
N ILE A 133 -3.03 5.09 9.93
CA ILE A 133 -2.31 4.42 11.00
C ILE A 133 -0.89 4.98 11.08
N ASN A 134 -0.47 5.30 12.30
CA ASN A 134 0.88 5.70 12.65
C ASN A 134 1.36 4.77 13.76
N GLY A 135 2.39 3.95 13.51
CA GLY A 135 3.00 3.07 14.51
C GLY A 135 3.66 3.90 15.61
N GLY A 136 4.73 4.60 15.23
CA GLY A 136 5.43 5.53 16.10
C GLY A 136 6.86 5.04 16.36
N ASP A 137 7.35 5.25 17.57
CA ASP A 137 8.69 4.78 17.96
C ASP A 137 8.56 3.37 18.55
N GLY A 138 9.10 2.34 17.91
CA GLY A 138 9.09 0.96 18.40
C GLY A 138 9.06 -0.02 17.25
N ASP A 139 9.24 -1.32 17.54
CA ASP A 139 9.00 -2.35 16.52
C ASP A 139 7.50 -2.70 16.55
N ASP A 140 6.74 -2.16 15.62
CA ASP A 140 5.28 -2.20 15.60
C ASP A 140 4.72 -3.29 14.67
N SER A 141 3.48 -3.70 14.94
CA SER A 141 2.71 -4.58 14.07
C SER A 141 1.46 -3.85 13.61
N LEU A 142 1.42 -3.47 12.34
CA LEU A 142 0.39 -2.61 11.74
C LEU A 142 -0.38 -3.38 10.68
N ILE A 143 -1.71 -3.33 10.76
CA ILE A 143 -2.64 -3.90 9.77
C ILE A 143 -3.63 -2.80 9.40
N GLY A 144 -3.68 -2.42 8.11
CA GLY A 144 -4.71 -1.51 7.58
C GLY A 144 -6.08 -2.17 7.62
N GLY A 145 -6.22 -3.26 6.88
CA GLY A 145 -7.40 -4.09 6.88
C GLY A 145 -8.10 -4.06 5.53
N ALA A 146 -9.32 -3.53 5.46
CA ALA A 146 -10.06 -3.43 4.22
C ALA A 146 -10.46 -1.98 3.93
N GLY A 147 -10.05 -1.43 2.80
CA GLY A 147 -10.19 -0.03 2.44
C GLY A 147 -8.87 0.47 1.86
N ASP A 148 -8.86 1.70 1.37
CA ASP A 148 -7.61 2.30 0.88
C ASP A 148 -6.93 2.99 2.06
N ASP A 149 -5.97 2.32 2.69
CA ASP A 149 -5.37 2.73 3.95
C ASP A 149 -4.12 3.59 3.76
N THR A 150 -3.79 4.40 4.77
CA THR A 150 -2.52 5.11 4.86
C THR A 150 -1.78 4.67 6.12
N ILE A 151 -0.62 4.03 5.95
CA ILE A 151 0.14 3.45 7.05
C ILE A 151 1.56 4.03 7.08
N ASP A 152 2.01 4.45 8.25
CA ASP A 152 3.34 4.99 8.49
C ASP A 152 3.96 4.28 9.72
N GLY A 153 5.00 3.49 9.50
CA GLY A 153 5.71 2.71 10.52
C GLY A 153 6.44 3.58 11.55
N TRP A 154 7.06 4.66 11.06
CA TRP A 154 7.95 5.56 11.80
C TRP A 154 9.33 4.99 12.12
N GLU A 155 9.65 4.68 13.37
CA GLU A 155 11.01 4.33 13.78
C GLU A 155 11.01 2.98 14.48
N GLY A 156 11.77 2.03 13.96
CA GLY A 156 11.84 0.67 14.48
C GLY A 156 11.72 -0.33 13.35
N ASN A 157 11.79 -1.61 13.69
CA ASN A 157 11.68 -2.65 12.68
C ASN A 157 10.22 -3.13 12.61
N ASP A 158 9.45 -2.56 11.69
CA ASP A 158 8.01 -2.71 11.67
C ASP A 158 7.55 -3.93 10.84
N THR A 159 6.39 -4.46 11.22
CA THR A 159 5.66 -5.45 10.41
C THR A 159 4.35 -4.82 9.96
N ILE A 160 4.24 -4.55 8.65
CA ILE A 160 3.12 -3.80 8.07
C ILE A 160 2.38 -4.65 7.04
N SER A 161 1.05 -4.65 7.10
CA SER A 161 0.16 -5.21 6.09
C SER A 161 -0.88 -4.16 5.71
N GLY A 162 -0.96 -3.79 4.42
CA GLY A 162 -2.02 -2.93 3.89
C GLY A 162 -3.37 -3.64 3.97
N GLY A 163 -3.48 -4.78 3.28
CA GLY A 163 -4.64 -5.65 3.35
C GLY A 163 -5.39 -5.68 2.04
N ALA A 164 -6.58 -5.09 1.95
CA ALA A 164 -7.36 -5.06 0.73
C ALA A 164 -7.80 -3.63 0.40
N GLY A 165 -7.48 -3.14 -0.79
CA GLY A 165 -7.69 -1.75 -1.21
C GLY A 165 -6.41 -1.19 -1.80
N ASP A 166 -6.45 0.01 -2.37
CA ASP A 166 -5.24 0.64 -2.91
C ASP A 166 -4.51 1.37 -1.76
N ASP A 167 -3.54 0.73 -1.11
CA ASP A 167 -2.91 1.20 0.12
C ASP A 167 -1.70 2.12 -0.13
N ASN A 168 -1.44 3.04 0.80
CA ASN A 168 -0.22 3.86 0.82
C ASN A 168 0.59 3.62 2.09
N ILE A 169 1.73 2.96 1.96
CA ILE A 169 2.55 2.47 3.06
C ILE A 169 3.92 3.13 3.04
N ASP A 170 4.34 3.72 4.16
CA ASP A 170 5.71 4.15 4.43
C ASP A 170 6.25 3.32 5.61
N GLY A 171 7.31 2.54 5.38
CA GLY A 171 7.97 1.74 6.42
C GLY A 171 8.67 2.60 7.47
N GLY A 172 9.20 3.75 7.06
CA GLY A 172 9.92 4.65 7.96
C GLY A 172 11.42 4.31 8.07
N ALA A 173 11.89 4.03 9.28
CA ALA A 173 13.30 3.82 9.57
C ALA A 173 13.50 2.53 10.36
N GLY A 174 14.33 1.63 9.87
CA GLY A 174 14.54 0.32 10.47
C GLY A 174 14.47 -0.78 9.40
N ASP A 175 14.64 -2.02 9.82
CA ASP A 175 14.51 -3.16 8.91
C ASP A 175 13.03 -3.61 8.88
N ASP A 176 12.27 -3.16 7.88
CA ASP A 176 10.82 -3.36 7.84
C ASP A 176 10.40 -4.59 7.04
N SER A 177 9.28 -5.20 7.43
CA SER A 177 8.60 -6.26 6.70
C SER A 177 7.23 -5.77 6.26
N ILE A 178 7.08 -5.49 4.97
CA ILE A 178 5.89 -4.83 4.41
C ILE A 178 5.20 -5.75 3.40
N SER A 179 3.87 -5.86 3.50
CA SER A 179 3.01 -6.46 2.49
C SER A 179 1.93 -5.46 2.08
N GLY A 180 1.79 -5.18 0.79
CA GLY A 180 0.71 -4.36 0.24
C GLY A 180 -0.63 -5.09 0.38
N GLY A 181 -0.79 -6.19 -0.36
CA GLY A 181 -1.95 -7.07 -0.24
C GLY A 181 -2.73 -7.15 -1.55
N ASP A 182 -4.06 -7.04 -1.48
CA ASP A 182 -4.91 -6.94 -2.67
C ASP A 182 -5.13 -5.47 -3.03
N GLY A 183 -4.77 -5.02 -4.23
CA GLY A 183 -4.96 -3.62 -4.65
C GLY A 183 -3.74 -3.08 -5.38
N ASN A 184 -3.81 -1.85 -5.87
CA ASN A 184 -2.66 -1.19 -6.48
C ASN A 184 -1.99 -0.32 -5.42
N ASP A 185 -0.97 -0.88 -4.78
CA ASP A 185 -0.37 -0.30 -3.60
C ASP A 185 0.78 0.63 -3.93
N THR A 186 0.99 1.62 -3.08
CA THR A 186 2.17 2.50 -3.09
C THR A 186 2.97 2.25 -1.84
N ILE A 187 4.16 1.68 -1.99
CA ILE A 187 5.01 1.26 -0.87
C ILE A 187 6.37 1.96 -0.95
N ASP A 188 6.74 2.68 0.12
CA ASP A 188 8.08 3.23 0.34
C ASP A 188 8.68 2.53 1.56
N GLY A 189 9.76 1.76 1.38
CA GLY A 189 10.51 1.15 2.48
C GLY A 189 11.26 2.15 3.35
N GLY A 190 11.25 3.44 3.00
CA GLY A 190 11.79 4.50 3.84
C GLY A 190 13.12 5.09 3.35
N LYS A 191 13.53 6.22 3.93
CA LYS A 191 14.62 7.07 3.40
C LYS A 191 15.89 7.10 4.25
N GLU A 192 15.91 6.42 5.39
CA GLU A 192 16.98 6.60 6.37
C GLU A 192 18.02 5.48 6.34
N TYR A 193 17.65 4.31 6.86
CA TYR A 193 18.44 3.10 6.98
C TYR A 193 17.47 1.93 7.16
N GLY A 194 17.80 0.77 6.58
CA GLY A 194 16.98 -0.43 6.74
C GLY A 194 17.31 -1.47 5.70
N GLU A 195 17.31 -2.75 6.03
CA GLU A 195 17.24 -3.82 5.01
C GLU A 195 15.80 -4.32 4.95
N ASN A 196 15.02 -3.79 4.01
CA ASN A 196 13.58 -4.01 3.95
C ASN A 196 13.21 -5.29 3.20
N SER A 197 12.11 -5.92 3.62
CA SER A 197 11.47 -7.02 2.91
C SER A 197 10.07 -6.58 2.49
N ILE A 198 9.87 -6.34 1.20
CA ILE A 198 8.63 -5.79 0.65
C ILE A 198 8.01 -6.77 -0.34
N ASP A 199 6.72 -7.03 -0.19
CA ASP A 199 5.88 -7.83 -1.09
C ASP A 199 4.66 -6.97 -1.50
N GLY A 200 4.58 -6.56 -2.77
CA GLY A 200 3.46 -5.76 -3.29
C GLY A 200 2.14 -6.51 -3.18
N GLY A 201 2.13 -7.75 -3.66
CA GLY A 201 0.97 -8.64 -3.55
C GLY A 201 0.25 -8.75 -4.88
N ALA A 202 -0.99 -8.28 -4.97
CA ALA A 202 -1.84 -8.43 -6.14
C ALA A 202 -2.40 -7.09 -6.61
N GLY A 203 -1.95 -6.61 -7.76
CA GLY A 203 -2.38 -5.38 -8.42
C GLY A 203 -1.19 -4.71 -9.09
N ASP A 204 -1.40 -3.57 -9.74
CA ASP A 204 -0.30 -2.84 -10.39
C ASP A 204 0.41 -1.93 -9.35
N ASP A 205 1.43 -2.45 -8.68
CA ASP A 205 2.05 -1.82 -7.51
C ASP A 205 3.15 -0.81 -7.86
N SER A 206 3.44 0.08 -6.91
CA SER A 206 4.53 1.05 -6.98
C SER A 206 5.41 0.93 -5.74
N ILE A 207 6.56 0.28 -5.88
CA ILE A 207 7.46 -0.08 -4.78
C ILE A 207 8.77 0.70 -4.87
N SER A 208 9.22 1.24 -3.74
CA SER A 208 10.55 1.81 -3.53
C SER A 208 11.21 1.15 -2.32
N GLY A 209 12.35 0.45 -2.50
CA GLY A 209 13.09 -0.17 -1.39
C GLY A 209 13.74 0.86 -0.47
N GLY A 210 14.31 1.91 -1.07
CA GLY A 210 14.82 3.06 -0.34
C GLY A 210 16.33 3.01 -0.11
N VAL A 211 16.75 2.93 1.15
CA VAL A 211 18.16 2.88 1.54
C VAL A 211 18.45 1.58 2.28
N GLY A 212 19.33 0.76 1.71
CA GLY A 212 19.87 -0.45 2.30
C GLY A 212 19.85 -1.59 1.30
N ASN A 213 20.10 -2.82 1.75
CA ASN A 213 20.04 -3.97 0.85
C ASN A 213 18.64 -4.57 0.95
N ASP A 214 17.76 -4.22 0.02
CA ASP A 214 16.35 -4.55 0.10
C ASP A 214 16.01 -5.84 -0.65
N SER A 215 14.96 -6.52 -0.21
CA SER A 215 14.34 -7.66 -0.88
C SER A 215 12.94 -7.26 -1.32
N LEU A 216 12.76 -7.07 -2.62
CA LEU A 216 11.53 -6.54 -3.20
C LEU A 216 10.88 -7.60 -4.10
N LEU A 217 9.60 -7.87 -3.87
CA LEU A 217 8.74 -8.68 -4.72
C LEU A 217 7.56 -7.80 -5.19
N GLY A 218 7.38 -7.68 -6.51
CA GLY A 218 6.22 -7.00 -7.10
C GLY A 218 4.95 -7.80 -6.83
N GLY A 219 4.86 -8.99 -7.43
CA GLY A 219 3.78 -9.93 -7.17
C GLY A 219 2.98 -10.20 -8.44
N ASP A 220 1.65 -10.19 -8.35
CA ASP A 220 0.76 -10.30 -9.51
C ASP A 220 0.39 -8.89 -10.00
N GLY A 221 0.70 -8.52 -11.24
CA GLY A 221 0.32 -7.21 -11.81
C GLY A 221 1.45 -6.56 -12.59
N ASN A 222 1.24 -5.36 -13.12
CA ASN A 222 2.29 -4.63 -13.85
C ASN A 222 2.94 -3.62 -12.91
N ASP A 223 4.04 -4.01 -12.31
CA ASP A 223 4.61 -3.31 -11.19
C ASP A 223 5.64 -2.27 -11.61
N LYS A 224 5.81 -1.25 -10.76
CA LYS A 224 6.93 -0.31 -10.83
C LYS A 224 7.78 -0.47 -9.60
N ILE A 225 8.99 -0.97 -9.79
CA ILE A 225 9.89 -1.28 -8.68
C ILE A 225 11.18 -0.48 -8.82
N ALA A 226 11.53 0.24 -7.76
CA ALA A 226 12.82 0.91 -7.61
C ALA A 226 13.55 0.32 -6.39
N GLY A 227 14.73 -0.29 -6.60
CA GLY A 227 15.58 -0.78 -5.51
C GLY A 227 16.03 0.36 -4.61
N GLY A 228 16.81 1.27 -5.21
CA GLY A 228 17.22 2.51 -4.56
C GLY A 228 18.71 2.50 -4.30
N PHE A 229 19.13 2.61 -3.03
CA PHE A 229 20.53 2.61 -2.64
C PHE A 229 20.88 1.33 -1.89
N GLY A 230 21.74 0.50 -2.46
CA GLY A 230 22.30 -0.67 -1.79
C GLY A 230 22.33 -1.83 -2.76
N ASN A 231 22.63 -3.03 -2.29
CA ASN A 231 22.66 -4.20 -3.18
C ASN A 231 21.33 -4.92 -3.03
N ASP A 232 20.41 -4.60 -3.94
CA ASP A 232 19.02 -5.02 -3.82
C ASP A 232 18.79 -6.36 -4.52
N THR A 233 17.83 -7.12 -4.01
CA THR A 233 17.28 -8.29 -4.68
C THR A 233 15.85 -7.98 -5.07
N ILE A 234 15.59 -7.93 -6.38
CA ILE A 234 14.30 -7.53 -6.93
C ILE A 234 13.73 -8.67 -7.78
N ASP A 235 12.48 -9.02 -7.57
CA ASP A 235 11.69 -9.95 -8.38
C ASP A 235 10.39 -9.25 -8.79
N GLY A 236 10.17 -9.02 -10.09
CA GLY A 236 8.96 -8.37 -10.60
C GLY A 236 7.73 -9.25 -10.37
N GLY A 237 7.86 -10.56 -10.56
CA GLY A 237 6.77 -11.50 -10.39
C GLY A 237 6.05 -11.75 -11.70
N ALA A 238 4.76 -11.47 -11.78
CA ALA A 238 3.91 -11.79 -12.92
C ALA A 238 3.22 -10.54 -13.47
N GLY A 239 3.61 -10.12 -14.67
CA GLY A 239 3.00 -9.03 -15.42
C GLY A 239 4.07 -8.30 -16.23
N ASP A 240 3.69 -7.21 -16.92
CA ASP A 240 4.66 -6.43 -17.69
C ASP A 240 5.33 -5.38 -16.79
N ASP A 241 6.42 -5.73 -16.12
CA ASP A 241 7.00 -4.92 -15.04
C ASP A 241 7.98 -3.84 -15.53
N THR A 242 8.13 -2.79 -14.72
CA THR A 242 9.18 -1.78 -14.90
C THR A 242 10.07 -1.72 -13.66
N ILE A 243 11.31 -2.17 -13.82
CA ILE A 243 12.26 -2.33 -12.71
C ILE A 243 13.48 -1.43 -12.93
N ASP A 244 13.89 -0.71 -11.88
CA ASP A 244 15.15 0.04 -11.79
C ASP A 244 15.89 -0.35 -10.49
N GLY A 245 17.03 -1.04 -10.60
CA GLY A 245 17.85 -1.43 -9.44
C GLY A 245 18.37 -0.22 -8.67
N GLY A 246 18.77 0.82 -9.39
CA GLY A 246 19.21 2.08 -8.79
C GLY A 246 20.71 2.13 -8.64
N SER A 247 21.23 2.06 -7.42
CA SER A 247 22.65 2.22 -7.13
C SER A 247 23.24 1.07 -6.35
N SER A 248 24.41 0.61 -6.80
CA SER A 248 25.21 -0.52 -6.27
C SER A 248 24.89 -1.81 -7.04
N ASN A 249 25.32 -2.98 -6.54
CA ASN A 249 25.30 -4.18 -7.38
C ASN A 249 24.02 -4.98 -7.11
N ASP A 250 23.06 -4.87 -8.01
CA ASP A 250 21.73 -5.41 -7.81
C ASP A 250 21.57 -6.78 -8.47
N THR A 251 20.64 -7.57 -7.93
CA THR A 251 20.18 -8.83 -8.54
C THR A 251 18.71 -8.71 -8.88
N ILE A 252 18.39 -8.70 -10.17
CA ILE A 252 17.04 -8.42 -10.66
C ILE A 252 16.52 -9.59 -11.48
N TYR A 253 15.27 -9.98 -11.21
CA TYR A 253 14.48 -10.91 -11.98
C TYR A 253 13.22 -10.16 -12.46
N GLY A 254 12.97 -10.15 -13.77
CA GLY A 254 11.74 -9.61 -14.36
C GLY A 254 10.57 -10.49 -13.97
N GLY A 255 10.56 -11.73 -14.48
CA GLY A 255 9.59 -12.74 -14.07
C GLY A 255 8.80 -13.23 -15.26
N ASP A 256 7.49 -13.38 -15.11
CA ASP A 256 6.59 -13.69 -16.22
C ASP A 256 6.04 -12.40 -16.81
N GLY A 257 6.19 -12.15 -18.11
CA GLY A 257 5.64 -10.96 -18.78
C GLY A 257 6.68 -10.24 -19.63
N ASN A 258 6.34 -9.08 -20.19
CA ASN A 258 7.27 -8.31 -21.02
C ASN A 258 7.89 -7.18 -20.22
N ASP A 259 9.03 -7.47 -19.60
CA ASP A 259 9.58 -6.59 -18.60
C ASP A 259 10.48 -5.52 -19.20
N LYS A 260 10.58 -4.41 -18.49
CA LYS A 260 11.56 -3.35 -18.77
C LYS A 260 12.47 -3.18 -17.56
N ILE A 261 13.72 -3.58 -17.73
CA ILE A 261 14.67 -3.71 -16.61
C ILE A 261 15.86 -2.79 -16.83
N SER A 262 16.19 -2.00 -15.81
CA SER A 262 17.42 -1.21 -15.67
C SER A 262 18.14 -1.69 -14.42
N GLY A 263 19.42 -2.07 -14.54
CA GLY A 263 20.26 -2.36 -13.38
C GLY A 263 20.59 -1.08 -12.59
N GLY A 264 20.83 0.02 -13.32
CA GLY A 264 21.23 1.28 -12.73
C GLY A 264 22.76 1.43 -12.74
N ILE A 265 23.33 1.98 -11.67
CA ILE A 265 24.78 2.18 -11.57
C ILE A 265 25.45 1.07 -10.77
N ALA A 266 26.68 0.74 -11.17
CA ALA A 266 27.57 -0.31 -10.70
C ALA A 266 27.54 -1.60 -11.55
N ASN A 267 27.42 -2.79 -10.97
CA ASN A 267 27.58 -4.03 -11.74
C ASN A 267 26.45 -4.97 -11.40
N ASP A 268 25.46 -5.01 -12.28
CA ASP A 268 24.19 -5.65 -11.96
C ASP A 268 24.08 -7.00 -12.62
N LYS A 269 23.27 -7.86 -12.01
CA LYS A 269 22.90 -9.16 -12.57
C LYS A 269 21.40 -9.15 -12.83
N VAL A 270 21.03 -9.27 -14.10
CA VAL A 270 19.64 -9.18 -14.54
C VAL A 270 19.20 -10.46 -15.28
N SER A 271 17.95 -10.86 -15.04
CA SER A 271 17.21 -11.92 -15.73
C SER A 271 15.90 -11.33 -16.21
N GLY A 272 15.54 -11.54 -17.47
CA GLY A 272 14.24 -11.13 -18.01
C GLY A 272 13.12 -12.07 -17.60
N GLY A 273 13.37 -13.38 -17.66
CA GLY A 273 12.38 -14.41 -17.39
C GLY A 273 11.59 -14.82 -18.63
N GLU A 274 10.30 -15.06 -18.48
CA GLU A 274 9.42 -15.46 -19.58
C GLU A 274 8.79 -14.24 -20.27
N GLY A 275 9.21 -13.92 -21.49
CA GLY A 275 8.47 -12.95 -22.28
C GLY A 275 9.27 -12.32 -23.39
N ASN A 276 9.01 -11.04 -23.68
CA ASN A 276 9.81 -10.26 -24.62
C ASN A 276 10.38 -9.05 -23.89
N ASP A 277 11.53 -9.25 -23.26
CA ASP A 277 12.02 -8.29 -22.28
C ASP A 277 12.87 -7.21 -22.92
N THR A 278 12.95 -6.07 -22.26
CA THR A 278 13.74 -4.93 -22.67
C THR A 278 14.72 -4.56 -21.57
N PHE A 279 15.99 -4.88 -21.79
CA PHE A 279 17.08 -4.50 -20.91
C PHE A 279 17.61 -3.11 -21.30
N ALA A 280 17.42 -2.13 -20.43
CA ALA A 280 17.84 -0.76 -20.61
C ALA A 280 19.18 -0.50 -19.93
N PHE A 281 20.11 0.10 -20.67
CA PHE A 281 21.42 0.51 -20.20
C PHE A 281 21.73 1.94 -20.66
N SER A 282 22.59 2.61 -19.90
CA SER A 282 23.12 3.94 -20.17
C SER A 282 24.65 3.94 -20.05
N ALA A 283 25.27 4.94 -20.67
CA ALA A 283 26.70 5.15 -20.55
C ALA A 283 27.07 5.47 -19.09
N GLY A 284 27.84 4.58 -18.45
CA GLY A 284 28.31 4.76 -17.07
C GLY A 284 27.59 3.91 -16.03
N ASP A 285 26.66 3.06 -16.47
CA ASP A 285 25.95 2.10 -15.61
C ASP A 285 26.96 1.13 -14.99
N GLY A 286 27.84 0.53 -15.80
CA GLY A 286 29.01 -0.20 -15.31
C GLY A 286 29.09 -1.56 -15.98
N ASN A 287 29.39 -2.64 -15.25
CA ASN A 287 29.60 -3.94 -15.90
C ASN A 287 28.49 -4.93 -15.57
N ASP A 288 27.46 -4.89 -16.39
CA ASP A 288 26.22 -5.60 -16.11
C ASP A 288 26.17 -6.94 -16.83
N THR A 289 25.40 -7.86 -16.28
CA THR A 289 25.28 -9.24 -16.76
C THR A 289 23.83 -9.63 -16.96
N ILE A 290 23.44 -9.90 -18.20
CA ILE A 290 22.16 -10.53 -18.55
C ILE A 290 22.36 -12.05 -18.54
N THR A 291 21.50 -12.78 -17.84
CA THR A 291 21.70 -14.20 -17.56
C THR A 291 20.90 -15.16 -18.43
N ASP A 292 19.84 -14.70 -19.08
CA ASP A 292 18.87 -15.54 -19.81
C ASP A 292 18.45 -15.00 -21.18
N PHE A 293 19.12 -13.95 -21.68
CA PHE A 293 18.79 -13.23 -22.92
C PHE A 293 18.33 -14.13 -24.08
N ASN A 294 17.10 -13.96 -24.55
CA ASN A 294 16.55 -14.64 -25.71
C ASN A 294 16.59 -13.75 -26.95
N ASN A 295 17.58 -13.97 -27.81
CA ASN A 295 17.80 -13.16 -29.02
C ASN A 295 16.67 -13.17 -30.07
N SER A 296 15.63 -13.99 -29.89
CA SER A 296 14.46 -14.04 -30.77
C SER A 296 13.30 -13.18 -30.27
N GLN A 297 13.34 -12.75 -29.00
CA GLN A 297 12.26 -12.08 -28.30
C GLN A 297 12.72 -10.76 -27.68
N ASP A 298 13.85 -10.81 -26.97
CA ASP A 298 14.32 -9.74 -26.12
C ASP A 298 15.05 -8.64 -26.88
N LYS A 299 15.14 -7.49 -26.23
CA LYS A 299 15.78 -6.30 -26.74
C LYS A 299 16.73 -5.70 -25.73
N ILE A 300 17.72 -5.01 -26.26
CA ILE A 300 18.65 -4.20 -25.48
C ILE A 300 18.51 -2.76 -25.95
N GLU A 301 18.25 -1.85 -25.03
CA GLU A 301 18.24 -0.41 -25.30
C GLU A 301 19.46 0.22 -24.65
N ILE A 302 20.28 0.93 -25.44
CA ILE A 302 21.50 1.57 -24.93
C ILE A 302 21.42 3.07 -25.18
N SER A 303 21.42 3.85 -24.11
CA SER A 303 21.37 5.32 -24.15
C SER A 303 22.74 5.94 -23.94
N GLY A 304 23.00 7.09 -24.59
CA GLY A 304 24.21 7.88 -24.32
C GLY A 304 25.49 7.37 -25.00
N VAL A 305 25.40 6.35 -25.87
CA VAL A 305 26.49 5.90 -26.74
C VAL A 305 26.02 5.80 -28.19
N THR A 306 26.97 5.86 -29.13
CA THR A 306 26.69 5.58 -30.55
C THR A 306 27.20 4.19 -30.90
N ALA A 307 26.60 3.58 -31.93
CA ALA A 307 27.03 2.26 -32.43
C ALA A 307 28.51 2.19 -32.83
N GLU A 308 29.14 3.32 -33.17
CA GLU A 308 30.57 3.40 -33.51
C GLU A 308 31.49 3.26 -32.29
N ASN A 309 30.98 3.59 -31.09
CA ASN A 309 31.74 3.52 -29.83
C ASN A 309 31.63 2.15 -29.16
N VAL A 310 30.72 1.29 -29.64
CA VAL A 310 30.50 -0.04 -29.10
C VAL A 310 31.37 -1.08 -29.80
N SER A 311 32.04 -1.93 -29.01
CA SER A 311 32.82 -3.04 -29.54
C SER A 311 32.39 -4.37 -28.91
N ILE A 312 32.33 -5.41 -29.74
CA ILE A 312 31.87 -6.74 -29.32
C ILE A 312 33.07 -7.68 -29.24
N SER A 313 33.11 -8.46 -28.17
CA SER A 313 34.09 -9.51 -27.96
C SER A 313 33.42 -10.73 -27.36
N HIS A 314 34.08 -11.89 -27.45
CA HIS A 314 33.61 -13.13 -26.84
C HIS A 314 34.68 -13.66 -25.90
N GLN A 315 34.26 -14.03 -24.69
CA GLN A 315 35.16 -14.56 -23.67
C GLN A 315 34.41 -15.61 -22.85
N ASP A 316 35.06 -16.75 -22.63
CA ASP A 316 34.58 -17.83 -21.74
C ASP A 316 33.14 -18.33 -22.03
N GLY A 317 32.68 -18.19 -23.28
CA GLY A 317 31.32 -18.58 -23.71
C GLY A 317 30.34 -17.41 -23.81
N ASN A 318 30.69 -16.24 -23.28
CA ASN A 318 29.84 -15.05 -23.22
C ASN A 318 30.04 -14.10 -24.40
N THR A 319 29.06 -13.24 -24.64
CA THR A 319 29.16 -12.07 -25.52
C THR A 319 29.34 -10.84 -24.63
N ILE A 320 30.39 -10.06 -24.88
CA ILE A 320 30.69 -8.84 -24.14
C ILE A 320 30.56 -7.66 -25.10
N ILE A 321 29.61 -6.78 -24.79
CA ILE A 321 29.35 -5.53 -25.49
C ILE A 321 30.03 -4.41 -24.67
N ASN A 322 31.19 -3.95 -25.13
CA ASN A 322 31.92 -2.86 -24.47
C ASN A 322 31.37 -1.51 -24.97
N LEU A 323 30.96 -0.63 -24.05
CA LEU A 323 30.33 0.66 -24.37
C LEU A 323 31.34 1.80 -24.61
N GLY A 324 32.64 1.48 -24.56
CA GLY A 324 33.76 2.38 -24.84
C GLY A 324 34.11 3.32 -23.67
N GLY A 325 35.38 3.71 -23.54
CA GLY A 325 35.83 4.61 -22.46
C GLY A 325 35.68 3.99 -21.05
N TYR A 326 35.21 4.77 -20.08
CA TYR A 326 34.84 4.31 -18.73
C TYR A 326 33.32 4.06 -18.60
N ASN A 327 32.64 3.79 -19.72
CA ASN A 327 31.17 3.76 -19.79
C ASN A 327 30.55 2.38 -19.54
N GLY A 328 31.34 1.40 -19.08
CA GLY A 328 30.84 0.07 -18.74
C GLY A 328 30.84 -0.96 -19.89
N SER A 329 30.29 -2.13 -19.59
CA SER A 329 30.09 -3.25 -20.52
C SER A 329 28.81 -4.03 -20.18
N ILE A 330 28.20 -4.63 -21.19
CA ILE A 330 27.07 -5.55 -21.02
C ILE A 330 27.57 -6.96 -21.37
N THR A 331 27.45 -7.89 -20.43
CA THR A 331 27.78 -9.30 -20.61
C THR A 331 26.50 -10.10 -20.81
N ILE A 332 26.35 -10.75 -21.96
CA ILE A 332 25.30 -11.74 -22.21
C ILE A 332 25.90 -13.12 -21.92
N SER A 333 25.37 -13.78 -20.90
CA SER A 333 25.89 -15.04 -20.39
C SER A 333 25.61 -16.21 -21.31
N ASP A 334 26.57 -17.13 -21.39
CA ASP A 334 26.45 -18.44 -22.06
C ASP A 334 26.03 -18.38 -23.54
N GLN A 335 26.24 -17.24 -24.21
CA GLN A 335 25.92 -17.04 -25.62
C GLN A 335 27.01 -16.30 -26.38
N GLN A 336 27.27 -16.73 -27.62
CA GLN A 336 28.18 -16.07 -28.55
C GLN A 336 27.42 -15.49 -29.76
N LEU A 337 26.81 -14.31 -29.56
CA LEU A 337 26.02 -13.62 -30.57
C LEU A 337 26.92 -12.93 -31.59
N SER A 338 26.54 -13.02 -32.87
CA SER A 338 27.24 -12.32 -33.93
C SER A 338 26.84 -10.84 -33.98
N LYS A 339 27.60 -10.03 -34.72
CA LYS A 339 27.21 -8.63 -34.97
C LYS A 339 25.84 -8.52 -35.64
N GLU A 340 25.51 -9.44 -36.54
CA GLU A 340 24.21 -9.44 -37.24
C GLU A 340 23.04 -9.76 -36.28
N ASP A 341 23.26 -10.61 -35.29
CA ASP A 341 22.26 -10.92 -34.27
C ASP A 341 22.02 -9.69 -33.38
N LEU A 342 23.11 -9.07 -32.92
CA LEU A 342 23.05 -7.88 -32.07
C LEU A 342 22.45 -6.66 -32.78
N ASP A 343 22.69 -6.49 -34.08
CA ASP A 343 22.09 -5.40 -34.87
C ASP A 343 20.55 -5.51 -35.01
N LYS A 344 19.96 -6.68 -34.70
CA LYS A 344 18.50 -6.89 -34.72
C LYS A 344 17.83 -6.57 -33.39
N VAL A 345 18.57 -6.71 -32.28
CA VAL A 345 18.03 -6.64 -30.91
C VAL A 345 18.49 -5.39 -30.15
N ILE A 346 19.59 -4.75 -30.56
CA ILE A 346 20.08 -3.52 -29.92
C ILE A 346 19.49 -2.30 -30.59
N THR A 347 18.90 -1.41 -29.78
CA THR A 347 18.53 -0.05 -30.17
C THR A 347 19.39 0.97 -29.44
N TYR A 348 19.95 1.94 -30.16
CA TYR A 348 20.72 3.05 -29.59
C TYR A 348 19.85 4.30 -29.49
N LYS A 349 19.82 4.94 -28.33
CA LYS A 349 19.03 6.16 -28.04
C LYS A 349 19.89 7.38 -27.74
#